data_AF-A0A7W0LA43-F1
#
_entry.id   AF-A0A7W0LA43-F1
#
_cell.length_a   1.000
_cell.length_b   1.000
_cell.length_c   1.000
_cell.angle_alpha   90.00
_cell.angle_beta   90.00
_cell.angle_gamma   90.00
#
_symmetry.space_group_name_H-M   'P 1'
#
loop_
_entity.id
_entity.type
_entity.pdbx_description
1 polymer ?
#
loop_
_entity_poly.entity_id
_entity_poly.type
_entity_poly.pdbx_seq_one_letter_code
_entity_poly.pdbx_strand_id
1 'polypeptide(L)' 'MDRGVLEDTLMKLERQGWDSLCDGTGAEFYGRVMTEDGLMVLANGAVMDRDAVVEALGQAPPWRTYEISDVRL' A
#
# COMPACT_ATOMS: atom_id res chain seq x y z
N MET A 1 2.82 -10.33 21.82
CA MET A 1 1.93 -9.26 21.33
C MET A 1 0.52 -9.84 21.38
N ASP A 2 -0.46 -9.10 21.90
CA ASP A 2 -1.86 -9.55 21.89
C ASP A 2 -2.38 -9.60 20.44
N ARG A 3 -3.21 -10.58 20.12
CA ARG A 3 -3.71 -10.79 18.75
C ARG A 3 -4.59 -9.62 18.29
N GLY A 4 -5.43 -9.08 19.16
CA GLY A 4 -6.26 -7.92 18.82
C GLY A 4 -5.42 -6.68 18.49
N VAL A 5 -4.33 -6.46 19.24
CA VAL A 5 -3.39 -5.37 18.97
C VAL A 5 -2.67 -5.52 17.63
N LEU A 6 -2.29 -6.74 17.25
CA LEU A 6 -1.69 -7.00 15.94
C LEU A 6 -2.69 -6.73 14.81
N GLU A 7 -3.92 -7.20 14.96
CA GLU A 7 -4.98 -7.01 13.97
C GLU A 7 -5.26 -5.53 13.70
N ASP A 8 -5.40 -4.73 14.76
CA ASP A 8 -5.57 -3.28 14.67
C ASP A 8 -4.37 -2.60 14.00
N THR A 9 -3.16 -3.08 14.28
CA THR A 9 -1.93 -2.51 13.72
C THR A 9 -1.85 -2.76 12.21
N LEU A 10 -2.16 -3.97 11.77
CA LEU A 10 -2.18 -4.32 10.36
C LEU A 10 -3.28 -3.55 9.62
N MET A 11 -4.48 -3.45 10.19
CA MET A 11 -5.57 -2.69 9.57
C MET A 11 -5.25 -1.20 9.44
N LYS A 12 -4.54 -0.61 10.42
CA LYS A 12 -4.06 0.76 10.33
C LYS A 12 -3.02 0.94 9.23
N LEU A 13 -2.10 -0.02 9.08
CA LEU A 13 -1.08 0.05 8.03
C LEU A 13 -1.73 -0.06 6.64
N GLU A 14 -2.68 -0.98 6.49
CA GLU A 14 -3.45 -1.18 5.25
C GLU A 14 -4.16 0.11 4.83
N ARG A 15 -4.91 0.74 5.74
CA ARG A 15 -5.60 2.01 5.46
C ARG A 15 -4.65 3.13 5.07
N GLN A 16 -3.52 3.27 5.76
CA GLN A 16 -2.52 4.28 5.41
C GLN A 16 -1.98 4.09 3.98
N GLY A 17 -1.83 2.84 3.53
CA GLY A 17 -1.47 2.52 2.15
C GLY A 17 -2.50 3.06 1.16
N TRP A 18 -3.78 2.76 1.38
CA TRP A 18 -4.86 3.25 0.51
C TRP A 18 -5.06 4.77 0.58
N ASP A 19 -4.98 5.36 1.76
CA ASP A 19 -5.07 6.82 1.97
C ASP A 19 -3.97 7.52 1.18
N SER A 20 -2.74 7.00 1.19
CA SER A 20 -1.62 7.58 0.43
C SER A 20 -1.85 7.58 -1.09
N LEU A 21 -2.57 6.59 -1.62
CA LEU A 21 -2.93 6.54 -3.04
C LEU A 21 -3.98 7.60 -3.38
N CYS A 22 -4.92 7.86 -2.48
CA CYS A 22 -5.90 8.93 -2.63
C CYS A 22 -5.29 10.33 -2.48
N ASP A 23 -4.33 10.48 -1.58
CA ASP A 23 -3.64 11.75 -1.32
C ASP A 23 -2.53 12.07 -2.34
N GLY A 24 -2.20 11.13 -3.24
CA GLY A 24 -1.10 11.27 -4.19
C GLY A 24 0.30 11.18 -3.56
N THR A 25 0.38 10.65 -2.33
CA THR A 25 1.63 10.47 -1.57
C THR A 25 2.12 9.02 -1.57
N GLY A 26 1.54 8.17 -2.41
CA GLY A 26 1.88 6.75 -2.49
C GLY A 26 3.37 6.46 -2.72
N ALA A 27 4.05 7.24 -3.55
CA ALA A 27 5.49 7.07 -3.78
C ALA A 27 6.31 7.20 -2.49
N GLU A 28 6.02 8.21 -1.66
CA GLU A 28 6.69 8.40 -0.36
C GLU A 28 6.32 7.27 0.61
N PHE A 29 5.04 6.92 0.68
CA PHE A 29 4.56 5.90 1.61
C PHE A 29 5.17 4.53 1.33
N TYR A 30 5.00 4.01 0.10
CA TYR A 30 5.50 2.70 -0.28
C TYR A 30 7.04 2.68 -0.30
N GLY A 31 7.68 3.79 -0.68
CA GLY A 31 9.13 3.93 -0.57
C GLY A 31 9.65 3.80 0.85
N ARG A 32 8.88 4.19 1.88
CA ARG A 32 9.26 4.06 3.28
C ARG A 32 8.87 2.71 3.90
N VAL A 33 7.76 2.13 3.48
CA VAL A 33 7.13 0.97 4.15
C VAL A 33 7.51 -0.37 3.51
N MET A 34 7.71 -0.43 2.19
CA MET A 34 8.11 -1.67 1.53
C MET A 34 9.49 -2.12 2.00
N THR A 35 9.65 -3.42 2.20
CA THR A 35 10.97 -4.01 2.40
C THR A 35 11.83 -3.85 1.15
N GLU A 36 13.15 -3.89 1.31
CA GLU A 36 14.09 -3.76 0.19
C GLU A 36 13.82 -4.80 -0.91
N ASP A 37 13.59 -6.06 -0.53
CA ASP A 37 13.25 -7.15 -1.47
C ASP A 37 11.74 -7.30 -1.72
N GLY A 38 10.93 -6.30 -1.36
CA GLY A 38 9.48 -6.35 -1.49
C GLY A 38 9.02 -6.29 -2.95
N LEU A 39 8.09 -7.17 -3.32
CA LEU A 39 7.47 -7.19 -4.66
C LEU A 39 5.98 -6.85 -4.56
N MET A 40 5.51 -5.95 -5.43
CA MET A 40 4.10 -5.67 -5.65
C MET A 40 3.63 -6.33 -6.93
N VAL A 41 2.57 -7.13 -6.83
CA VAL A 41 1.91 -7.75 -7.98
C VAL A 41 0.63 -7.01 -8.27
N LEU A 42 0.56 -6.37 -9.43
CA LEU A 42 -0.59 -5.61 -9.88
C LEU A 42 -1.66 -6.53 -10.49
N ALA A 43 -2.90 -6.05 -10.56
CA ALA A 43 -4.04 -6.82 -11.07
C ALA A 43 -3.88 -7.26 -12.54
N ASN A 44 -3.05 -6.58 -13.32
CA ASN A 44 -2.71 -6.95 -14.71
C ASN A 44 -1.61 -8.03 -14.81
N GLY A 45 -1.12 -8.55 -13.67
CA GLY A 45 -0.05 -9.53 -13.61
C GLY A 45 1.36 -8.94 -13.69
N ALA A 46 1.51 -7.62 -13.75
CA ALA A 46 2.83 -6.99 -13.65
C ALA A 46 3.39 -7.19 -12.23
N VAL A 47 4.68 -7.52 -12.16
CA VAL A 47 5.44 -7.62 -10.91
C VAL A 47 6.42 -6.48 -10.88
N MET A 48 6.41 -5.72 -9.79
CA MET A 48 7.23 -4.53 -9.61
C MET A 48 8.01 -4.62 -8.31
N ASP A 49 9.29 -4.31 -8.36
CA ASP A 49 10.09 -4.08 -7.17
C ASP A 49 9.75 -2.73 -6.53
N ARG A 50 10.32 -2.47 -5.36
CA ARG A 50 10.09 -1.24 -4.60
C ARG A 50 10.36 0.02 -5.43
N ASP A 51 11.48 0.08 -6.15
CA ASP A 51 11.87 1.28 -6.90
C ASP A 51 10.91 1.54 -8.06
N ALA A 52 10.51 0.48 -8.78
CA ALA A 52 9.51 0.56 -9.84
C ALA A 52 8.14 1.01 -9.30
N VAL A 53 7.72 0.52 -8.12
CA VAL A 53 6.47 0.96 -7.49
C VAL A 53 6.51 2.44 -7.16
N VAL A 54 7.61 2.91 -6.54
CA VAL A 54 7.79 4.32 -6.17
C VAL A 54 7.75 5.21 -7.40
N GLU A 55 8.45 4.83 -8.47
CA GLU A 55 8.44 5.58 -9.73
C GLU A 55 7.03 5.66 -10.32
N ALA A 56 6.34 4.52 -10.43
CA ALA A 56 5.01 4.48 -11.04
C ALA A 56 3.97 5.25 -10.22
N LEU A 57 3.97 5.12 -8.90
CA LEU A 57 3.06 5.87 -8.03
C LEU A 57 3.34 7.37 -8.03
N GLY A 58 4.60 7.78 -8.25
CA GLY A 58 4.96 9.20 -8.36
C GLY A 58 4.44 9.87 -9.63
N GLN A 59 4.12 9.09 -10.67
CA GLN A 59 3.57 9.58 -11.94
C GLN A 59 2.06 9.31 -12.07
N ALA A 60 1.49 8.46 -11.21
CA ALA A 60 0.08 8.12 -11.26
C ALA A 60 -0.80 9.26 -10.73
N PRO A 61 -1.97 9.52 -11.35
CA PRO A 61 -2.93 10.43 -10.77
C PRO A 61 -3.48 9.85 -9.44
N PRO A 62 -3.82 10.70 -8.45
CA PRO A 62 -4.39 10.24 -7.20
C PRO A 62 -5.71 9.50 -7.42
N TRP A 63 -5.95 8.51 -6.57
CA TRP A 63 -7.18 7.73 -6.61
C TRP A 63 -8.32 8.55 -6.01
N ARG A 64 -9.54 8.37 -6.51
CA ARG A 64 -10.68 9.16 -6.02
C ARG A 64 -11.18 8.70 -4.65
N THR A 65 -11.37 7.40 -4.49
CA THR A 65 -11.94 6.77 -3.30
C THR A 65 -11.55 5.30 -3.25
N TYR A 66 -11.54 4.71 -2.07
CA TYR A 66 -11.42 3.26 -1.89
C TYR A 66 -12.42 2.76 -0.83
N GLU A 67 -12.69 1.46 -0.85
CA GLU A 67 -13.48 0.77 0.18
C GLU A 67 -12.76 -0.54 0.53
N ILE A 68 -12.72 -0.88 1.82
CA ILE A 68 -12.24 -2.17 2.32
C ILE A 68 -13.40 -2.87 3.00
N SER A 69 -13.74 -4.06 2.52
CA SER A 69 -14.79 -4.92 3.06
C SER A 69 -14.30 -6.37 3.19
N ASP A 70 -15.01 -7.19 3.97
CA ASP A 70 -14.64 -8.59 4.26
C ASP A 70 -13.18 -8.76 4.71
N VAL A 71 -12.73 -7.90 5.64
CA VAL A 71 -11.38 -7.97 6.21
C VAL A 71 -11.18 -9.29 6.94
N ARG A 72 -10.09 -9.98 6.61
CA ARG A 72 -9.68 -11.25 7.24
C ARG A 72 -8.18 -11.18 7.54
N LEU A 73 -7.79 -11.64 8.72
CA LEU A 73 -6.42 -11.63 9.25
C LEU A 73 -6.01 -13.01 9.72
#